data_AF-A0AAX3B9V6-F1
#
_entry.id   AF-A0AAX3B9V6-F1
#
_cell.length_a   1.000
_cell.length_b   1.000
_cell.length_c   1.000
_cell.angle_alpha   90.00
_cell.angle_beta   90.00
_cell.angle_gamma   90.00
#
_symmetry.space_group_name_H-M   'P 1'
#
loop_
_entity.id
_entity.type
_entity.pdbx_description
1 polymer ?
#
loop_
_entity_poly.entity_id
_entity_poly.type
_entity_poly.pdbx_seq_one_letter_code
_entity_poly.pdbx_strand_id
1 'polypeptide(L)'
;MMKIKNKLHLLPFFLISYLGLFFLININPVMAMNPNLPGTSKNQPSQINLTIEENIINLKQKIYDNAKEITNINKTLQGSVNLTDDQKENLLKLKKNHEKLVNNQKEQLKTYQMLLNTLNYDNN
;
A
#
# COMPACT_ATOMS: atom_id res chain seq x y z
N MET A 1 6.94 -37.66 26.64
CA MET A 1 5.91 -37.77 25.58
C MET A 1 5.28 -36.40 25.39
N MET A 2 5.80 -35.61 24.45
CA MET A 2 5.45 -34.19 24.30
C MET A 2 4.24 -34.06 23.35
N LYS A 3 3.12 -33.56 23.87
CA LYS A 3 1.88 -33.32 23.12
C LYS A 3 2.07 -32.11 22.20
N ILE A 4 2.42 -32.35 20.94
CA ILE A 4 2.42 -31.33 19.89
C ILE A 4 0.95 -30.96 19.64
N LYS A 5 0.47 -29.88 20.26
CA LYS A 5 -0.83 -29.29 19.95
C LYS A 5 -0.73 -28.64 18.56
N ASN A 6 -1.55 -29.11 17.62
CA ASN A 6 -1.57 -28.70 16.22
C ASN A 6 -1.57 -27.17 16.05
N LYS A 7 -0.43 -26.60 15.64
CA LYS A 7 -0.27 -25.17 15.30
C LYS A 7 -0.73 -24.86 13.87
N LEU A 8 -1.73 -25.59 13.36
CA LEU A 8 -2.20 -25.47 11.98
C LEU A 8 -2.91 -24.13 11.71
N HIS A 9 -3.30 -23.39 12.76
CA HIS A 9 -3.92 -22.06 12.65
C HIS A 9 -2.97 -20.96 12.12
N LEU A 10 -1.64 -21.13 12.25
CA LEU A 10 -0.69 -20.16 11.69
C LEU A 10 -0.48 -20.34 10.19
N LEU A 11 -0.81 -21.51 9.64
CA LEU A 11 -0.65 -21.83 8.23
C LEU A 11 -1.41 -20.85 7.31
N PRO A 12 -2.70 -20.54 7.53
CA PRO A 12 -3.42 -19.57 6.70
C PRO A 12 -2.81 -18.16 6.80
N PHE A 13 -2.34 -17.75 7.98
CA PHE A 13 -1.73 -16.43 8.16
C PHE A 13 -0.39 -16.31 7.39
N PHE A 14 0.41 -17.37 7.40
CA PHE A 14 1.63 -17.45 6.58
C PHE A 14 1.32 -17.46 5.08
N LEU A 15 0.31 -18.20 4.65
CA LEU A 15 -0.09 -18.30 3.24
C LEU A 15 -0.59 -16.97 2.67
N ILE A 16 -1.42 -16.21 3.41
CA ILE A 16 -1.86 -14.87 2.99
C ILE A 16 -0.66 -13.91 2.84
N SER A 17 0.30 -13.98 3.76
CA SER A 17 1.50 -13.12 3.71
C SER A 17 2.35 -13.42 2.47
N TYR A 18 2.54 -14.70 2.12
CA TYR A 18 3.27 -15.09 0.92
C TYR A 18 2.51 -14.75 -0.38
N LEU A 19 1.18 -14.85 -0.39
CA LEU A 19 0.37 -14.46 -1.54
C LEU A 19 0.48 -12.96 -1.83
N GLY A 20 0.47 -12.12 -0.78
CA GLY A 20 0.67 -10.68 -0.89
C GLY A 20 2.05 -10.30 -1.44
N LEU A 21 3.09 -11.03 -1.06
CA LEU A 21 4.44 -10.87 -1.61
C LEU A 21 4.56 -11.35 -3.07
N PHE A 22 3.85 -12.40 -3.47
CA PHE A 22 3.84 -12.90 -4.85
C PHE A 22 3.26 -11.88 -5.84
N PHE A 23 2.26 -11.10 -5.42
CA PHE A 23 1.73 -9.98 -6.21
C PHE A 23 2.72 -8.83 -6.38
N LEU A 24 3.70 -8.68 -5.50
CA LEU A 24 4.73 -7.63 -5.60
C LEU A 24 5.90 -8.01 -6.52
N ILE A 25 6.15 -9.30 -6.74
CA ILE A 25 7.31 -9.77 -7.52
C ILE A 25 6.95 -9.96 -9.01
N ASN A 26 5.67 -10.13 -9.35
CA ASN A 26 5.21 -10.39 -10.73
C ASN A 26 4.65 -9.14 -11.46
N ILE A 27 5.16 -7.94 -11.16
CA ILE A 27 4.81 -6.69 -11.87
C ILE A 27 5.98 -6.14 -12.69
N ASN A 28 6.88 -7.03 -13.16
CA ASN A 28 7.67 -6.72 -14.34
C ASN A 28 6.87 -7.19 -15.56
N PRO A 29 6.13 -6.33 -16.28
CA PRO A 29 5.89 -6.64 -17.67
C PRO A 29 7.28 -6.66 -18.31
N VAL A 30 7.73 -7.84 -18.74
CA VAL A 30 8.86 -7.96 -19.67
C VAL A 30 8.46 -7.17 -20.92
N MET A 31 8.84 -5.89 -20.96
CA MET A 31 8.72 -5.08 -22.15
C MET A 31 9.75 -5.62 -23.14
N ALA A 32 9.30 -6.47 -24.06
CA ALA A 32 10.00 -6.69 -25.31
C ALA A 32 9.95 -5.38 -26.10
N MET A 33 10.95 -4.51 -25.87
CA MET A 33 11.15 -3.30 -26.66
C MET A 33 11.52 -3.73 -28.09
N ASN A 34 10.63 -3.52 -29.05
CA ASN A 34 10.95 -3.69 -30.47
C ASN A 34 11.92 -2.57 -30.87
N PRO A 35 13.16 -2.87 -31.31
CA PRO A 35 14.18 -1.86 -31.59
C PRO A 35 13.90 -1.00 -32.84
N ASN A 36 12.82 -1.27 -33.58
CA ASN A 36 12.56 -0.64 -34.89
C ASN A 36 11.43 0.41 -34.90
N LEU A 37 11.12 1.07 -33.77
CA LEU A 37 10.18 2.21 -33.78
C LEU A 37 10.94 3.54 -33.90
N PRO A 38 10.76 4.30 -35.01
CA PRO A 38 11.40 5.58 -35.20
C PRO A 38 10.81 6.63 -34.23
N GLY A 39 11.67 7.57 -33.84
CA GLY A 39 11.55 8.41 -32.65
C GLY A 39 10.23 9.16 -32.49
N THR A 40 9.82 9.31 -31.24
CA THR A 40 8.71 10.16 -30.83
C THR A 40 9.20 11.27 -29.90
N SER A 41 8.99 12.51 -30.38
CA SER A 41 8.72 13.76 -29.64
C SER A 41 9.42 14.01 -28.29
N LYS A 42 10.25 15.05 -28.23
CA LYS A 42 10.82 15.61 -26.98
C LYS A 42 9.78 16.13 -25.97
N ASN A 43 8.50 16.17 -26.30
CA ASN A 43 7.45 16.77 -25.47
C ASN A 43 6.48 15.76 -24.84
N GLN A 44 6.74 14.46 -24.94
CA GLN A 44 5.94 13.46 -24.21
C GLN A 44 6.61 13.15 -22.87
N PRO A 45 5.86 13.16 -21.74
CA PRO A 45 6.41 12.75 -20.47
C PRO A 45 6.98 11.34 -20.62
N SER A 46 8.18 11.12 -20.07
CA SER A 46 8.79 9.80 -20.12
C SER A 46 7.83 8.75 -19.52
N GLN A 47 7.84 7.52 -20.03
CA GLN A 47 7.01 6.43 -19.51
C GLN A 47 7.20 6.21 -17.99
N ILE A 48 8.37 6.60 -17.47
CA ILE A 48 8.72 6.61 -16.05
C ILE A 48 7.87 7.65 -15.29
N ASN A 49 7.66 8.85 -15.84
CA ASN A 49 6.84 9.90 -15.23
C ASN A 49 5.38 9.46 -15.09
N LEU A 50 4.80 8.85 -16.14
CA LEU A 50 3.43 8.31 -16.10
C LEU A 50 3.26 7.23 -15.02
N THR A 51 4.26 6.35 -14.88
CA THR A 51 4.26 5.30 -13.85
C THR A 51 4.33 5.89 -12.42
N ILE A 52 5.07 6.99 -12.23
CA ILE A 52 5.15 7.68 -10.93
C ILE A 52 3.83 8.40 -10.59
N GLU A 53 3.20 9.03 -11.58
CA GLU A 53 1.89 9.68 -11.39
C GLU A 53 0.80 8.68 -10.99
N GLU A 54 0.74 7.51 -11.62
CA GLU A 54 -0.17 6.43 -11.23
C GLU A 54 0.10 5.94 -9.81
N ASN A 55 1.37 5.78 -9.42
CA ASN A 55 1.74 5.40 -8.06
C ASN A 55 1.31 6.45 -7.01
N ILE A 56 1.42 7.74 -7.35
CA ILE A 56 0.93 8.85 -6.53
C ILE A 56 -0.59 8.77 -6.35
N ILE A 57 -1.35 8.53 -7.42
CA ILE A 57 -2.81 8.40 -7.38
C ILE A 57 -3.20 7.21 -6.49
N ASN A 58 -2.58 6.05 -6.71
CA ASN A 58 -2.82 4.84 -5.94
C ASN A 58 -2.52 5.03 -4.45
N LEU A 59 -1.44 5.73 -4.10
CA LEU A 59 -1.12 6.05 -2.71
C LEU A 59 -2.15 6.97 -2.06
N LYS A 60 -2.61 8.01 -2.77
CA LYS A 60 -3.65 8.91 -2.27
C LYS A 60 -4.94 8.15 -1.96
N GLN A 61 -5.35 7.22 -2.84
CA GLN A 61 -6.52 6.39 -2.60
C GLN A 61 -6.34 5.51 -1.35
N LYS A 62 -5.20 4.83 -1.22
CA LYS A 62 -4.91 3.99 -0.04
C LYS A 62 -4.89 4.79 1.27
N ILE A 63 -4.37 6.03 1.25
CA ILE A 63 -4.40 6.93 2.41
C ILE A 63 -5.84 7.26 2.78
N TYR A 64 -6.67 7.60 1.79
CA TYR A 64 -8.09 7.91 2.00
C TYR A 64 -8.84 6.72 2.61
N ASP A 65 -8.66 5.52 2.05
CA ASP A 65 -9.33 4.31 2.53
C ASP A 65 -8.93 3.99 3.98
N ASN A 66 -7.64 4.08 4.31
CA ASN A 66 -7.17 3.88 5.68
C ASN A 66 -7.71 4.95 6.66
N ALA A 67 -7.83 6.20 6.23
CA ALA A 67 -8.42 7.27 7.05
C ALA A 67 -9.93 7.04 7.29
N LYS A 68 -10.62 6.49 6.29
CA LYS A 68 -12.03 6.08 6.42
C LYS A 68 -12.17 4.94 7.44
N GLU A 69 -11.29 3.94 7.38
CA GLU A 69 -11.28 2.85 8.37
C GLU A 69 -11.03 3.34 9.81
N ILE A 70 -10.07 4.26 10.01
CA ILE A 70 -9.86 4.89 11.33
C ILE A 70 -11.14 5.57 11.83
N THR A 71 -11.86 6.25 10.93
CA THR A 71 -13.12 6.92 11.26
C THR A 71 -14.22 5.91 11.63
N ASN A 72 -14.32 4.80 10.90
CA ASN A 72 -15.26 3.73 11.20
C ASN A 72 -14.96 3.08 12.56
N ILE A 73 -13.68 2.80 12.85
CA ILE A 73 -13.26 2.27 14.15
C ILE A 73 -13.62 3.24 15.29
N ASN A 74 -13.39 4.54 15.11
CA ASN A 74 -13.78 5.55 16.11
C ASN A 74 -15.30 5.55 16.35
N LYS A 75 -16.12 5.48 15.29
CA LYS A 75 -17.58 5.39 15.42
C LYS A 75 -18.00 4.13 16.16
N THR A 76 -17.39 2.99 15.85
CA THR A 76 -17.66 1.73 16.55
C THR A 76 -17.31 1.85 18.04
N LEU A 77 -16.13 2.37 18.38
CA LEU A 77 -15.69 2.56 19.77
C LEU A 77 -16.60 3.52 20.56
N GLN A 78 -17.13 4.57 19.92
CA GLN A 78 -18.01 5.56 20.56
C GLN A 78 -19.47 5.08 20.68
N GLY A 79 -19.98 4.39 19.66
CA GLY A 79 -21.39 3.97 19.58
C GLY A 79 -21.66 2.63 20.27
N SER A 80 -20.64 1.88 20.65
CA SER A 80 -20.82 0.53 21.18
C SER A 80 -21.01 0.50 22.70
N VAL A 81 -22.27 0.30 23.12
CA VAL A 81 -22.61 0.00 24.52
C VAL A 81 -22.23 -1.45 24.91
N ASN A 82 -22.04 -2.34 23.93
CA ASN A 82 -21.89 -3.80 24.14
C ASN A 82 -20.53 -4.40 23.74
N LEU A 83 -19.47 -3.61 23.51
CA LEU A 83 -18.15 -4.19 23.27
C LEU A 83 -17.53 -4.69 24.58
N THR A 84 -17.01 -5.91 24.56
CA THR A 84 -16.14 -6.41 25.63
C THR A 84 -14.80 -5.65 25.63
N ASP A 85 -14.09 -5.68 26.75
CA ASP A 85 -12.81 -4.98 26.88
C ASP A 85 -11.76 -5.51 25.89
N ASP A 86 -11.73 -6.83 25.64
CA ASP A 86 -10.87 -7.44 24.63
C ASP A 86 -11.16 -6.91 23.22
N GLN A 87 -12.44 -6.74 22.87
CA GLN A 87 -12.81 -6.19 21.56
C GLN A 87 -12.41 -4.72 21.43
N LYS A 88 -12.57 -3.93 22.50
CA LYS A 88 -12.09 -2.53 22.53
C LYS A 88 -10.58 -2.46 22.37
N GLU A 89 -9.83 -3.32 23.06
CA GLU A 89 -8.37 -3.36 22.96
C GLU A 89 -7.93 -3.70 21.52
N ASN A 90 -8.57 -4.69 20.90
CA ASN A 90 -8.28 -5.07 19.52
C ASN A 90 -8.57 -3.95 18.52
N LEU A 91 -9.70 -3.24 18.69
CA LEU A 91 -10.03 -2.08 17.85
C LEU A 91 -9.05 -0.92 18.05
N LEU A 92 -8.58 -0.68 19.27
CA LEU A 92 -7.56 0.34 19.55
C LEU A 92 -6.21 -0.02 18.91
N LYS A 93 -5.80 -1.28 18.96
CA LYS A 93 -4.60 -1.77 18.26
C LYS A 93 -4.75 -1.62 16.74
N LEU A 94 -5.89 -2.00 16.19
CA LEU A 94 -6.18 -1.89 14.76
C LEU A 94 -6.14 -0.42 14.29
N LYS A 95 -6.76 0.49 15.06
CA LYS A 95 -6.69 1.93 14.81
C LYS A 95 -5.25 2.43 14.75
N LYS A 96 -4.43 2.10 15.77
CA LYS A 96 -3.00 2.48 15.79
C LYS A 96 -2.23 1.95 14.59
N ASN A 97 -2.56 0.75 14.11
CA ASN A 97 -1.94 0.18 12.92
C ASN A 97 -2.31 0.98 11.65
N HIS A 98 -3.58 1.35 11.48
CA HIS A 98 -3.98 2.21 10.35
C HIS A 98 -3.34 3.59 10.43
N GLU A 99 -3.21 4.20 11.62
CA GLU A 99 -2.53 5.48 11.81
C GLU A 99 -1.05 5.41 11.37
N LYS A 100 -0.33 4.37 11.79
CA LYS A 100 1.05 4.11 11.34
C LYS A 100 1.14 3.91 9.84
N LEU A 101 0.21 3.13 9.26
CA LEU A 101 0.18 2.87 7.83
C LEU A 101 -0.05 4.15 7.02
N VAL A 102 -0.99 5.00 7.45
CA VAL A 102 -1.23 6.31 6.83
C VAL A 102 0.02 7.19 6.88
N ASN A 103 0.73 7.23 8.01
CA ASN A 103 1.96 8.02 8.12
C ASN A 103 3.05 7.51 7.16
N ASN A 104 3.24 6.19 7.09
CA ASN A 104 4.20 5.60 6.15
C ASN A 104 3.83 5.90 4.69
N GLN A 105 2.54 5.81 4.33
CA GLN A 105 2.06 6.13 2.99
C GLN A 105 2.22 7.61 2.65
N LYS A 106 2.07 8.52 3.62
CA LYS A 106 2.35 9.95 3.44
C LYS A 106 3.83 10.22 3.17
N GLU A 107 4.74 9.52 3.86
CA GLU A 107 6.17 9.63 3.58
C GLU A 107 6.51 9.08 2.18
N GLN A 108 5.95 7.94 1.79
CA GLN A 108 6.10 7.41 0.42
C GLN A 108 5.59 8.38 -0.64
N LEU A 109 4.44 9.03 -0.39
CA LEU A 109 3.87 10.02 -1.29
C LEU A 109 4.82 11.22 -1.49
N LYS A 110 5.46 11.72 -0.42
CA LYS A 110 6.48 12.77 -0.53
C LYS A 110 7.67 12.31 -1.37
N THR A 111 8.13 11.07 -1.21
CA THR A 111 9.23 10.51 -2.00
C THR A 111 8.90 10.47 -3.49
N TYR A 112 7.70 9.98 -3.85
CA TYR A 112 7.28 9.96 -5.26
C TYR A 112 7.12 11.36 -5.84
N GLN A 113 6.63 12.32 -5.06
CA GLN A 113 6.54 13.72 -5.48
C GLN A 113 7.92 14.34 -5.72
N MET A 114 8.89 14.08 -4.84
CA MET A 114 10.28 14.51 -5.05
C MET A 114 10.86 13.89 -6.32
N LEU A 115 10.70 12.58 -6.51
CA LEU A 115 11.22 11.88 -7.69
C LEU A 115 10.63 12.43 -8.98
N LEU A 116 9.32 12.65 -9.03
CA LEU A 116 8.64 13.23 -10.18
C LEU A 116 9.17 14.64 -10.49
N ASN A 117 9.37 15.45 -9.45
CA ASN A 117 9.94 16.80 -9.62
C ASN A 117 11.36 16.73 -10.18
N THR A 118 12.25 15.90 -9.62
CA THR A 118 13.62 15.73 -10.12
C THR A 118 13.63 15.30 -11.58
N LEU A 119 12.83 14.30 -11.95
CA LEU A 119 12.72 13.85 -13.35
C LEU A 119 12.18 14.94 -14.29
N ASN A 120 11.30 15.82 -13.81
CA ASN A 120 10.80 16.94 -14.61
C ASN A 120 11.82 18.08 -14.75
N TYR A 121 12.71 18.27 -13.77
CA TYR A 121 13.83 19.23 -13.87
C TYR A 121 14.95 18.70 -14.79
N ASP A 122 15.30 17.42 -14.71
CA ASP A 122 16.37 16.81 -15.53
C ASP A 122 15.97 16.66 -17.02
N ASN A 123 14.67 16.70 -17.33
CA ASN A 123 14.13 16.63 -18.70
C ASN A 123 13.89 18.01 -19.35
N ASN A 124 14.12 19.13 -18.63
CA ASN A 124 14.05 20.51 -19.17
C ASN A 124 15.46 21.06 -19.44
#